data_AF-R7HTS6-F1
#
_entry.id   AF-R7HTS6-F1
#
_cell.length_a   1.000
_cell.length_b   1.000
_cell.length_c   1.000
_cell.angle_alpha   90.00
_cell.angle_beta   90.00
_cell.angle_gamma   90.00
#
_symmetry.space_group_name_H-M   'P 1'
#
loop_
_entity.id
_entity.type
_entity.pdbx_description
1 polymer ?
#
loop_
_entity_poly.entity_id
_entity_poly.type
_entity_poly.pdbx_seq_one_letter_code
_entity_poly.pdbx_strand_id
1 'polypeptide(L)'
;MTTATNEKEKIVNNDINTINQSLGNTYNTIQTNETELDEIAFFNKNIGALICNDIGKNQYNEIYTNAVESYSSITGDDNFDKNSKDFLAYLKEQFSECENIEGYEIIDFSMNEATGFQGGIYYNETTGDYVVVCRGTEFKSGNEEFYKDFVQTDVLEFGKDIVPSAFYDTEELLIRAIDSAGGDHSKVHIVGHSLGGGIAQLLGSLEDYKDIDVTTYNPVGVEHLLNEEGIKNRVQTGADKFSNIINYATCNDFVSTIFKCVGKMEMIKCVGLPEMTLYMAARATMTSEAAKGMTHTYSTLVTGMMLLKKLIKQLHLLKG
;
A
#
# COMPACT_ATOMS: atom_id res chain seq x y z
N MET A 1 16.00 54.81 -26.66
CA MET A 1 15.15 55.31 -25.57
C MET A 1 14.52 54.11 -24.90
N THR A 2 15.04 53.78 -23.74
CA THR A 2 14.66 52.68 -22.84
C THR A 2 14.11 53.33 -21.60
N THR A 3 12.92 52.93 -21.11
CA THR A 3 12.56 52.86 -19.68
C THR A 3 11.06 52.59 -19.50
N ALA A 4 10.72 51.37 -19.09
CA ALA A 4 9.51 51.07 -18.30
C ALA A 4 9.62 49.63 -17.74
N THR A 5 10.53 49.39 -16.79
CA THR A 5 10.67 48.05 -16.18
C THR A 5 11.12 48.03 -14.71
N ASN A 6 10.93 49.10 -13.92
CA ASN A 6 11.51 49.15 -12.55
C ASN A 6 10.52 49.34 -11.38
N GLU A 7 9.21 49.07 -11.53
CA GLU A 7 8.27 49.17 -10.37
C GLU A 7 7.68 47.84 -9.88
N LYS A 8 7.87 46.71 -10.58
CA LYS A 8 7.34 45.41 -10.13
C LYS A 8 8.28 44.60 -9.21
N GLU A 9 9.56 44.95 -9.14
CA GLU A 9 10.53 44.22 -8.29
C GLU A 9 10.55 44.66 -6.83
N LYS A 10 9.91 45.78 -6.47
CA LYS A 10 9.99 46.32 -5.09
C LYS A 10 8.90 45.81 -4.14
N ILE A 11 7.86 45.16 -4.64
CA ILE A 11 6.73 44.67 -3.81
C ILE A 11 6.96 43.22 -3.35
N VAL A 12 7.81 42.44 -4.02
CA VAL A 12 8.00 41.00 -3.72
C VAL A 12 9.03 40.74 -2.62
N ASN A 13 9.98 41.66 -2.39
CA ASN A 13 11.08 41.41 -1.45
C ASN A 13 10.78 41.69 0.03
N ASN A 14 9.63 42.28 0.37
CA ASN A 14 9.30 42.58 1.78
C ASN A 14 8.51 41.46 2.49
N ASP A 15 7.94 40.49 1.78
CA ASP A 15 7.15 39.41 2.42
C ASP A 15 7.98 38.16 2.74
N ILE A 16 9.15 37.97 2.11
CA ILE A 16 10.00 36.78 2.32
C ILE A 16 10.70 36.81 3.68
N ASN A 17 11.06 38.00 4.19
CA ASN A 17 11.74 38.13 5.48
C ASN A 17 10.79 37.96 6.68
N THR A 18 9.49 38.20 6.50
CA THR A 18 8.48 38.02 7.56
C THR A 18 8.07 36.54 7.72
N ILE A 19 8.15 35.75 6.65
CA ILE A 19 7.81 34.31 6.67
C ILE A 19 8.94 33.47 7.29
N ASN A 20 10.20 33.85 7.09
CA ASN A 20 11.34 33.11 7.65
C ASN A 20 11.47 33.22 9.18
N GLN A 21 10.84 34.22 9.82
CA GLN A 21 10.83 34.32 11.29
C GLN A 21 9.73 33.48 11.96
N SER A 22 8.67 33.04 11.25
CA SER A 22 7.63 32.18 11.84
C SER A 22 7.90 30.68 11.72
N LEU A 23 8.79 30.28 10.81
CA LEU A 23 9.15 28.87 10.56
C LEU A 23 10.24 28.34 11.50
N GLY A 24 10.89 29.21 12.29
CA GLY A 24 12.00 28.85 13.18
C GLY A 24 11.61 28.29 14.55
N ASN A 25 10.32 28.27 14.92
CA ASN A 25 9.88 27.90 16.28
C ASN A 25 8.89 26.72 16.35
N THR A 26 8.58 26.03 15.25
CA THR A 26 7.53 25.00 15.23
C THR A 26 8.05 23.55 15.23
N TYR A 27 9.32 23.33 15.52
CA TYR A 27 9.91 21.97 15.60
C TYR A 27 9.96 21.36 17.00
N ASN A 28 9.25 21.92 17.98
CA ASN A 28 9.07 21.30 19.30
C ASN A 28 7.73 21.68 19.90
N THR A 29 6.64 21.11 19.40
CA THR A 29 5.42 20.98 20.19
C THR A 29 4.73 19.67 19.83
N ILE A 30 4.86 18.70 20.72
CA ILE A 30 3.90 17.61 20.89
C ILE A 30 2.54 18.28 21.06
N GLN A 31 1.66 18.17 20.08
CA GLN A 31 0.24 18.45 20.26
C GLN A 31 -0.52 17.12 20.27
N THR A 32 -0.55 16.55 21.47
CA THR A 32 -1.78 16.01 22.03
C THR A 32 -2.92 17.01 21.80
N ASN A 33 -3.90 16.64 21.00
CA ASN A 33 -5.24 17.21 21.08
C ASN A 33 -6.21 16.04 21.01
N GLU A 34 -6.59 15.58 22.21
CA GLU A 34 -7.89 14.98 22.45
C GLU A 34 -8.96 15.93 21.93
N THR A 35 -9.70 15.51 20.91
CA THR A 35 -11.06 16.00 20.68
C THR A 35 -11.86 14.88 20.02
N GLU A 36 -12.91 14.50 20.75
CA GLU A 36 -14.06 13.69 20.36
C GLU A 36 -13.81 12.19 20.10
N LEU A 37 -14.12 11.42 21.16
CA LEU A 37 -14.61 10.05 21.10
C LEU A 37 -15.85 10.00 20.20
N ASP A 38 -15.63 9.95 18.88
CA ASP A 38 -16.58 9.27 18.01
C ASP A 38 -16.37 7.77 18.21
N GLU A 39 -17.42 7.16 18.72
CA GLU A 39 -17.51 5.76 19.12
C GLU A 39 -17.10 4.84 17.95
N ILE A 40 -16.15 3.95 18.24
CA ILE A 40 -15.53 2.94 17.34
C ILE A 40 -14.58 3.57 16.30
N ALA A 41 -13.39 3.97 16.76
CA ALA A 41 -12.27 4.25 15.88
C ALA A 41 -11.79 2.95 15.21
N PHE A 42 -12.40 2.66 14.07
CA PHE A 42 -11.88 1.82 13.01
C PHE A 42 -10.38 2.11 12.83
N PHE A 43 -9.60 1.02 12.79
CA PHE A 43 -8.17 0.94 12.57
C PHE A 43 -7.51 2.25 12.12
N ASN A 44 -6.75 2.89 13.02
CA ASN A 44 -6.11 4.17 12.74
C ASN A 44 -5.23 4.06 11.48
N LYS A 45 -5.57 4.87 10.48
CA LYS A 45 -4.89 4.95 9.18
C LYS A 45 -3.36 4.94 9.24
N ASN A 46 -2.77 5.54 10.29
CA ASN A 46 -1.31 5.54 10.45
C ASN A 46 -0.78 4.17 10.86
N ILE A 47 -1.49 3.44 11.72
CA ILE A 47 -1.11 2.11 12.17
C ILE A 47 -1.13 1.10 11.02
N GLY A 48 -2.08 1.19 10.09
CA GLY A 48 -2.07 0.32 8.92
C GLY A 48 -0.88 0.52 8.00
N ALA A 49 -0.52 1.77 7.74
CA ALA A 49 0.68 2.07 6.98
C ALA A 49 1.95 1.58 7.71
N LEU A 50 1.99 1.68 9.04
CA LEU A 50 3.10 1.15 9.85
C LEU A 50 3.18 -0.38 9.76
N ILE A 51 2.07 -1.10 9.91
CA ILE A 51 2.00 -2.56 9.77
C ILE A 51 2.44 -3.01 8.37
N CYS A 52 1.98 -2.33 7.32
CA CYS A 52 2.42 -2.60 5.95
C CYS A 52 3.92 -2.37 5.74
N ASN A 53 4.52 -1.41 6.44
CA ASN A 53 5.96 -1.16 6.36
C ASN A 53 6.76 -2.17 7.20
N ASP A 54 6.23 -2.55 8.36
CA ASP A 54 6.88 -3.43 9.32
C ASP A 54 7.06 -4.85 8.76
N ILE A 55 6.01 -5.42 8.17
CA ILE A 55 6.06 -6.76 7.54
C ILE A 55 7.13 -6.86 6.45
N GLY A 56 7.60 -5.72 5.93
CA GLY A 56 8.67 -5.67 4.94
C GLY A 56 10.08 -5.74 5.48
N LYS A 57 10.27 -5.85 6.79
CA LYS A 57 11.60 -6.01 7.40
C LYS A 57 12.13 -7.42 7.12
N ASN A 58 13.37 -7.52 6.65
CA ASN A 58 14.06 -8.80 6.39
C ASN A 58 14.15 -9.72 7.62
N GLN A 59 14.04 -9.16 8.84
CA GLN A 59 14.04 -9.94 10.08
C GLN A 59 12.98 -11.05 10.06
N TYR A 60 11.79 -10.79 9.50
CA TYR A 60 10.72 -11.80 9.47
C TYR A 60 11.03 -12.94 8.51
N ASN A 61 11.69 -12.65 7.39
CA ASN A 61 12.15 -13.67 6.45
C ASN A 61 13.20 -14.58 7.11
N GLU A 62 14.16 -13.99 7.81
CA GLU A 62 15.20 -14.74 8.52
C GLU A 62 14.61 -15.63 9.61
N ILE A 63 13.69 -15.09 10.43
CA ILE A 63 13.00 -15.85 11.47
C ILE A 63 12.19 -16.99 10.87
N TYR A 64 11.40 -16.73 9.82
CA TYR A 64 10.58 -17.75 9.18
C TYR A 64 11.44 -18.85 8.55
N THR A 65 12.49 -18.51 7.79
CA THR A 65 13.39 -19.50 7.20
C THR A 65 14.05 -20.36 8.26
N ASN A 66 14.59 -19.74 9.32
CA ASN A 66 15.19 -20.47 10.44
C ASN A 66 14.18 -21.38 11.15
N ALA A 67 12.93 -20.92 11.30
CA ALA A 67 11.87 -21.71 11.92
C ALA A 67 11.49 -22.92 11.06
N VAL A 68 11.36 -22.75 9.74
CA VAL A 68 11.09 -23.85 8.80
C VAL A 68 12.23 -24.87 8.85
N GLU A 69 13.48 -24.44 8.77
CA GLU A 69 14.65 -25.33 8.79
C GLU A 69 14.75 -26.09 10.12
N SER A 70 14.57 -25.38 11.23
CA SER A 70 14.67 -25.96 12.59
C SER A 70 13.54 -26.96 12.84
N TYR A 71 12.30 -26.59 12.49
CA TYR A 71 11.15 -27.45 12.72
C TYR A 71 11.14 -28.67 11.80
N SER A 72 11.48 -28.51 10.51
CA SER A 72 11.64 -29.64 9.57
C SER A 72 12.71 -30.62 10.06
N SER A 73 13.81 -30.12 10.63
CA SER A 73 14.85 -30.98 11.22
C SER A 73 14.35 -31.80 12.42
N ILE A 74 13.34 -31.32 13.15
CA ILE A 74 12.74 -32.01 14.30
C ILE A 74 11.71 -33.05 13.84
N THR A 75 10.87 -32.72 12.86
CA THR A 75 9.76 -33.60 12.42
C THR A 75 10.14 -34.57 11.29
N GLY A 76 11.26 -34.28 10.61
CA GLY A 76 11.63 -34.88 9.33
C GLY A 76 10.88 -34.20 8.17
N ASP A 77 11.57 -33.98 7.06
CA ASP A 77 11.06 -33.24 5.89
C ASP A 77 9.73 -33.79 5.35
N ASP A 78 9.58 -35.13 5.32
CA ASP A 78 8.37 -35.80 4.82
C ASP A 78 7.12 -35.56 5.68
N ASN A 79 7.29 -35.10 6.93
CA ASN A 79 6.19 -34.81 7.86
C ASN A 79 6.02 -33.31 8.11
N PHE A 80 6.84 -32.46 7.48
CA PHE A 80 6.74 -31.01 7.65
C PHE A 80 5.50 -30.46 6.94
N ASP A 81 4.66 -29.76 7.69
CA ASP A 81 3.56 -28.98 7.16
C ASP A 81 3.60 -27.57 7.76
N LYS A 82 3.91 -26.59 6.89
CA LYS A 82 3.96 -25.16 7.22
C LYS A 82 2.61 -24.59 7.68
N ASN A 83 1.51 -25.30 7.47
CA ASN A 83 0.18 -24.90 7.90
C ASN A 83 -0.31 -25.70 9.12
N SER A 84 0.52 -26.60 9.67
CA SER A 84 0.17 -27.36 10.86
C SER A 84 0.08 -26.46 12.10
N LYS A 85 -0.87 -26.75 12.98
CA LYS A 85 -1.04 -26.01 14.25
C LYS A 85 0.23 -25.99 15.09
N ASP A 86 0.97 -27.09 15.10
CA ASP A 86 2.19 -27.22 15.88
C ASP A 86 3.32 -26.35 15.32
N PHE A 87 3.48 -26.27 13.99
CA PHE A 87 4.44 -25.35 13.38
C PHE A 87 4.05 -23.89 13.60
N LEU A 88 2.77 -23.53 13.44
CA LEU A 88 2.31 -22.15 13.66
C LEU A 88 2.51 -21.70 15.11
N ALA A 89 2.28 -22.60 16.09
CA ALA A 89 2.60 -22.34 17.49
C ALA A 89 4.10 -22.13 17.71
N TYR A 90 4.94 -22.99 17.11
CA TYR A 90 6.40 -22.85 17.16
C TYR A 90 6.89 -21.54 16.52
N LEU A 91 6.34 -21.18 15.35
CA LEU A 91 6.67 -19.95 14.63
C LEU A 91 6.28 -18.71 15.45
N LYS A 92 5.09 -18.71 16.06
CA LYS A 92 4.67 -17.64 16.98
C LYS A 92 5.68 -17.43 18.10
N GLU A 93 6.18 -18.51 18.70
CA GLU A 93 7.21 -18.41 19.76
C GLU A 93 8.50 -17.75 19.25
N GLN A 94 8.89 -18.00 17.99
CA GLN A 94 10.09 -17.36 17.41
C GLN A 94 9.94 -15.84 17.25
N PHE A 95 8.71 -15.32 17.13
CA PHE A 95 8.46 -13.88 17.06
C PHE A 95 8.51 -13.16 18.41
N SER A 96 8.63 -13.89 19.54
CA SER A 96 8.67 -13.27 20.87
C SER A 96 9.86 -12.33 21.08
N GLU A 97 10.90 -12.42 20.26
CA GLU A 97 12.08 -11.56 20.29
C GLU A 97 11.97 -10.33 19.35
N CYS A 98 10.89 -10.23 18.55
CA CYS A 98 10.69 -9.12 17.64
C CYS A 98 10.26 -7.83 18.35
N GLU A 99 10.78 -6.69 17.88
CA GLU A 99 10.23 -5.39 18.25
C GLU A 99 8.87 -5.21 17.56
N ASN A 100 7.81 -5.37 18.34
CA ASN A 100 6.43 -5.21 17.91
C ASN A 100 6.07 -3.73 17.75
N ILE A 101 5.11 -3.46 16.87
CA ILE A 101 4.39 -2.18 16.87
C ILE A 101 3.61 -2.09 18.18
N GLU A 102 3.62 -0.95 18.85
CA GLU A 102 2.95 -0.79 20.15
C GLU A 102 1.48 -1.22 20.07
N GLY A 103 1.11 -2.23 20.89
CA GLY A 103 -0.23 -2.81 20.94
C GLY A 103 -0.55 -3.85 19.85
N TYR A 104 0.42 -4.23 19.01
CA TYR A 104 0.27 -5.21 17.94
C TYR A 104 1.36 -6.28 17.97
N GLU A 105 0.99 -7.51 18.30
CA GLU A 105 1.87 -8.67 18.29
C GLU A 105 1.81 -9.36 16.92
N ILE A 106 2.94 -9.63 16.26
CA ILE A 106 2.93 -10.54 15.11
C ILE A 106 2.77 -11.98 15.59
N ILE A 107 1.77 -12.69 15.07
CA ILE A 107 1.42 -14.06 15.52
C ILE A 107 1.56 -15.11 14.43
N ASP A 108 1.65 -14.69 13.17
CA ASP A 108 1.86 -15.57 12.02
C ASP A 108 2.53 -14.80 10.88
N PHE A 109 3.27 -15.52 10.04
CA PHE A 109 3.97 -15.01 8.88
C PHE A 109 4.02 -16.09 7.80
N SER A 110 3.85 -15.67 6.55
CA SER A 110 4.03 -16.55 5.39
C SER A 110 4.80 -15.83 4.31
N MET A 111 5.71 -16.56 3.67
CA MET A 111 6.37 -16.12 2.46
C MET A 111 6.46 -17.23 1.43
N ASN A 112 6.48 -16.84 0.16
CA ASN A 112 6.67 -17.73 -0.96
C ASN A 112 7.62 -17.07 -1.96
N GLU A 113 8.87 -17.53 -1.97
CA GLU A 113 9.92 -16.98 -2.83
C GLU A 113 9.60 -17.11 -4.32
N ALA A 114 8.85 -18.15 -4.72
CA ALA A 114 8.50 -18.37 -6.11
C ALA A 114 7.47 -17.35 -6.63
N THR A 115 6.61 -16.84 -5.73
CA THR A 115 5.57 -15.84 -6.06
C THR A 115 5.94 -14.43 -5.62
N GLY A 116 7.05 -14.28 -4.88
CA GLY A 116 7.42 -13.02 -4.23
C GLY A 116 6.48 -12.61 -3.09
N PHE A 117 5.59 -13.51 -2.66
CA PHE A 117 4.60 -13.24 -1.64
C PHE A 117 5.23 -13.13 -0.26
N GLN A 118 4.80 -12.13 0.51
CA GLN A 118 5.07 -11.98 1.93
C GLN A 118 3.83 -11.39 2.61
N GLY A 119 3.45 -11.97 3.73
CA GLY A 119 2.33 -11.50 4.54
C GLY A 119 2.42 -11.99 5.97
N GLY A 120 1.58 -11.42 6.83
CA GLY A 120 1.53 -11.83 8.22
C GLY A 120 0.21 -11.48 8.88
N ILE A 121 0.04 -11.98 10.10
CA ILE A 121 -1.12 -11.71 10.95
C ILE A 121 -0.60 -11.01 12.20
N TYR A 122 -1.13 -9.81 12.46
CA TYR A 122 -0.92 -9.11 13.72
C TYR A 122 -2.16 -9.26 14.60
N TYR A 123 -1.95 -9.44 15.89
CA TYR A 123 -2.97 -9.43 16.90
C TYR A 123 -2.95 -8.09 17.64
N ASN A 124 -4.07 -7.38 17.62
CA ASN A 124 -4.25 -6.15 18.40
C ASN A 124 -4.57 -6.52 19.85
N GLU A 125 -3.62 -6.29 20.75
CA GLU A 125 -3.75 -6.65 22.16
C GLU A 125 -4.83 -5.84 22.89
N THR A 126 -5.21 -4.67 22.35
CA THR A 126 -6.20 -3.78 22.95
C THR A 126 -7.62 -4.18 22.56
N THR A 127 -7.87 -4.49 21.28
CA THR A 127 -9.22 -4.78 20.76
C THR A 127 -9.51 -6.27 20.66
N GLY A 128 -8.47 -7.10 20.64
CA GLY A 128 -8.54 -8.53 20.37
C GLY A 128 -8.79 -8.86 18.90
N ASP A 129 -8.54 -7.92 17.99
CA ASP A 129 -8.74 -8.11 16.55
C ASP A 129 -7.47 -8.62 15.87
N TYR A 130 -7.63 -9.23 14.70
CA TYR A 130 -6.59 -9.78 13.86
C TYR A 130 -6.45 -8.94 12.60
N VAL A 131 -5.22 -8.62 12.22
CA VAL A 131 -4.90 -7.80 11.05
C VAL A 131 -4.05 -8.62 10.12
N VAL A 132 -4.65 -9.04 9.01
CA VAL A 132 -3.95 -9.69 7.91
C VAL A 132 -3.30 -8.61 7.07
N VAL A 133 -1.98 -8.62 7.00
CA VAL A 133 -1.24 -7.71 6.15
C VAL A 133 -0.62 -8.44 4.98
N CYS A 134 -0.75 -7.85 3.80
CA CYS A 134 -0.04 -8.30 2.62
C CYS A 134 0.91 -7.25 2.08
N ARG A 135 2.13 -7.72 1.86
CA ARG A 135 3.18 -6.94 1.23
C ARG A 135 3.11 -7.13 -0.27
N GLY A 136 3.19 -6.03 -1.01
CA GLY A 136 3.57 -6.09 -2.42
C GLY A 136 5.06 -6.38 -2.61
N THR A 137 5.49 -6.69 -3.83
CA THR A 137 6.91 -6.82 -4.19
C THR A 137 7.74 -5.64 -3.66
N GLU A 138 8.91 -5.90 -3.08
CA GLU A 138 9.75 -4.86 -2.45
C GLU A 138 10.13 -3.74 -3.42
N PHE A 139 9.67 -2.51 -3.18
CA PHE A 139 10.25 -1.33 -3.81
C PHE A 139 11.62 -1.03 -3.20
N LYS A 140 12.70 -1.38 -3.89
CA LYS A 140 14.01 -0.75 -3.60
C LYS A 140 13.97 0.68 -4.12
N SER A 141 13.43 1.58 -3.28
CA SER A 141 13.33 3.02 -3.59
C SER A 141 14.72 3.59 -3.90
N GLY A 142 14.90 4.06 -5.13
CA GLY A 142 16.12 4.75 -5.55
C GLY A 142 16.50 4.61 -7.02
N ASN A 143 15.96 3.61 -7.74
CA ASN A 143 16.36 3.33 -9.14
C ASN A 143 15.20 3.42 -10.14
N GLU A 144 15.43 4.17 -11.23
CA GLU A 144 14.49 4.39 -12.34
C GLU A 144 14.11 3.11 -13.11
N GLU A 145 15.02 2.14 -13.16
CA GLU A 145 14.78 0.84 -13.79
C GLU A 145 13.84 -0.03 -12.96
N PHE A 146 13.85 0.10 -11.63
CA PHE A 146 12.99 -0.69 -10.74
C PHE A 146 11.52 -0.28 -10.83
N TYR A 147 11.21 1.02 -10.92
CA TYR A 147 9.84 1.47 -11.15
C TYR A 147 9.31 1.06 -12.52
N LYS A 148 10.18 0.99 -13.54
CA LYS A 148 9.82 0.47 -14.85
C LYS A 148 9.57 -1.04 -14.78
N ASP A 149 10.39 -1.77 -14.05
CA ASP A 149 10.27 -3.22 -13.86
C ASP A 149 9.02 -3.59 -13.06
N PHE A 150 8.74 -2.92 -11.94
CA PHE A 150 7.49 -3.08 -11.20
C PHE A 150 6.25 -2.82 -12.08
N VAL A 151 6.28 -1.75 -12.88
CA VAL A 151 5.18 -1.46 -13.80
C VAL A 151 5.11 -2.49 -14.94
N GLN A 152 6.24 -2.87 -15.53
CA GLN A 152 6.32 -3.76 -16.70
C GLN A 152 6.13 -5.24 -16.39
N THR A 153 6.48 -5.66 -15.18
CA THR A 153 6.55 -7.07 -14.80
C THR A 153 5.38 -7.38 -13.87
N ASP A 154 5.23 -6.66 -12.77
CA ASP A 154 4.23 -6.99 -11.75
C ASP A 154 2.85 -6.36 -12.04
N VAL A 155 2.80 -5.07 -12.38
CA VAL A 155 1.52 -4.38 -12.67
C VAL A 155 0.96 -4.75 -14.04
N LEU A 156 1.81 -4.97 -15.05
CA LEU A 156 1.36 -5.52 -16.32
C LEU A 156 0.93 -6.98 -16.19
N GLU A 157 1.43 -7.75 -15.21
CA GLU A 157 0.88 -9.07 -14.90
C GLU A 157 -0.55 -9.00 -14.36
N PHE A 158 -0.84 -8.03 -13.49
CA PHE A 158 -2.24 -7.70 -13.17
C PHE A 158 -3.03 -7.30 -14.42
N GLY A 159 -2.38 -6.69 -15.43
CA GLY A 159 -2.96 -6.34 -16.72
C GLY A 159 -3.06 -7.50 -17.74
N LYS A 160 -2.63 -8.72 -17.39
CA LYS A 160 -2.83 -9.93 -18.22
C LYS A 160 -4.20 -10.57 -18.00
N ASP A 161 -5.08 -9.94 -17.22
CA ASP A 161 -6.39 -10.48 -16.84
C ASP A 161 -6.24 -11.87 -16.20
N ILE A 162 -5.29 -12.01 -15.27
CA ILE A 162 -5.06 -13.23 -14.51
C ILE A 162 -4.99 -12.86 -13.02
N VAL A 163 -5.65 -13.66 -12.18
CA VAL A 163 -5.57 -13.52 -10.73
C VAL A 163 -4.14 -13.85 -10.27
N PRO A 164 -3.43 -12.93 -9.58
CA PRO A 164 -2.06 -13.15 -9.12
C PRO A 164 -1.95 -14.36 -8.19
N SER A 165 -0.89 -15.15 -8.25
CA SER A 165 -0.71 -16.30 -7.33
C SER A 165 -0.69 -15.89 -5.85
N ALA A 166 -0.09 -14.73 -5.55
CA ALA A 166 -0.07 -14.13 -4.23
C ALA A 166 -1.47 -13.88 -3.61
N PHE A 167 -2.52 -13.83 -4.44
CA PHE A 167 -3.90 -13.79 -3.96
C PHE A 167 -4.24 -15.04 -3.14
N TYR A 168 -3.90 -16.24 -3.63
CA TYR A 168 -4.21 -17.49 -2.94
C TYR A 168 -3.36 -17.67 -1.68
N ASP A 169 -2.08 -17.29 -1.73
CA ASP A 169 -1.22 -17.30 -0.54
C ASP A 169 -1.76 -16.35 0.56
N THR A 170 -2.34 -15.20 0.16
CA THR A 170 -2.99 -14.28 1.08
C THR A 170 -4.31 -14.84 1.62
N GLU A 171 -5.10 -15.48 0.76
CA GLU A 171 -6.36 -16.08 1.14
C GLU A 171 -6.17 -17.16 2.23
N GLU A 172 -5.10 -17.96 2.12
CA GLU A 172 -4.73 -18.92 3.16
C GLU A 172 -4.41 -18.22 4.50
N LEU A 173 -3.66 -17.12 4.47
CA LEU A 173 -3.40 -16.31 5.68
C LEU A 173 -4.69 -15.72 6.27
N LEU A 174 -5.61 -15.25 5.43
CA LEU A 174 -6.90 -14.74 5.85
C LEU A 174 -7.74 -15.81 6.55
N ILE A 175 -7.79 -17.01 5.98
CA ILE A 175 -8.50 -18.15 6.58
C ILE A 175 -7.91 -18.47 7.97
N ARG A 176 -6.59 -18.46 8.12
CA ARG A 176 -5.94 -18.67 9.43
C ARG A 176 -6.26 -17.58 10.45
N ALA A 177 -6.38 -16.32 10.01
CA ALA A 177 -6.81 -15.24 10.88
C ALA A 177 -8.27 -15.41 11.34
N ILE A 178 -9.16 -15.80 10.42
CA ILE A 178 -10.56 -16.10 10.73
C ILE A 178 -10.66 -17.27 11.72
N ASP A 179 -9.89 -18.33 11.50
CA ASP A 179 -9.83 -19.48 12.42
C ASP A 179 -9.32 -19.06 13.81
N SER A 180 -8.29 -18.20 13.85
CA SER A 180 -7.76 -17.64 15.10
C SER A 180 -8.80 -16.79 15.84
N ALA A 181 -9.65 -16.09 15.09
CA ALA A 181 -10.79 -15.34 15.60
C ALA A 181 -12.00 -16.23 15.94
N GLY A 182 -11.90 -17.56 15.84
CA GLY A 182 -13.00 -18.48 16.12
C GLY A 182 -14.13 -18.43 15.10
N GLY A 183 -13.83 -18.00 13.86
CA GLY A 183 -14.80 -17.79 12.79
C GLY A 183 -15.48 -16.42 12.78
N ASP A 184 -15.10 -15.50 13.68
CA ASP A 184 -15.68 -14.17 13.74
C ASP A 184 -15.00 -13.21 12.74
N HIS A 185 -15.67 -12.97 11.61
CA HIS A 185 -15.18 -12.06 10.56
C HIS A 185 -15.04 -10.61 11.04
N SER A 186 -15.87 -10.17 11.99
CA SER A 186 -15.82 -8.80 12.52
C SER A 186 -14.56 -8.51 13.35
N LYS A 187 -13.85 -9.57 13.73
CA LYS A 187 -12.56 -9.53 14.41
C LYS A 187 -11.37 -9.59 13.47
N VAL A 188 -11.59 -9.63 12.16
CA VAL A 188 -10.52 -9.72 11.16
C VAL A 188 -10.55 -8.48 10.27
N HIS A 189 -9.37 -7.94 10.00
CA HIS A 189 -9.14 -6.79 9.14
C HIS A 189 -8.06 -7.13 8.12
N ILE A 190 -8.19 -6.64 6.89
CA ILE A 190 -7.17 -6.80 5.85
C ILE A 190 -6.54 -5.45 5.55
N VAL A 191 -5.22 -5.41 5.50
CA VAL A 191 -4.46 -4.21 5.15
C VAL A 191 -3.41 -4.48 4.09
N GLY A 192 -3.22 -3.53 3.18
CA GLY A 192 -2.26 -3.70 2.09
C GLY A 192 -1.80 -2.39 1.47
N HIS A 193 -0.55 -2.35 1.02
CA HIS A 193 0.03 -1.21 0.31
C HIS A 193 0.42 -1.58 -1.13
N SER A 194 0.23 -0.67 -2.09
CA SER A 194 0.62 -0.87 -3.49
C SER A 194 0.04 -2.17 -4.08
N LEU A 195 0.87 -3.12 -4.52
CA LEU A 195 0.42 -4.42 -5.03
C LEU A 195 -0.35 -5.23 -3.97
N GLY A 196 0.11 -5.21 -2.71
CA GLY A 196 -0.58 -5.85 -1.59
C GLY A 196 -1.95 -5.21 -1.33
N GLY A 197 -2.11 -3.92 -1.62
CA GLY A 197 -3.40 -3.24 -1.60
C GLY A 197 -4.33 -3.66 -2.74
N GLY A 198 -3.79 -4.04 -3.89
CA GLY A 198 -4.56 -4.69 -4.97
C GLY A 198 -5.09 -6.06 -4.55
N ILE A 199 -4.23 -6.89 -3.94
CA ILE A 199 -4.62 -8.21 -3.43
C ILE A 199 -5.67 -8.09 -2.31
N ALA A 200 -5.47 -7.15 -1.38
CA ALA A 200 -6.43 -6.86 -0.31
C ALA A 200 -7.81 -6.46 -0.88
N GLN A 201 -7.85 -5.60 -1.90
CA GLN A 201 -9.08 -5.27 -2.61
C GLN A 201 -9.74 -6.50 -3.25
N LEU A 202 -8.98 -7.38 -3.90
CA LEU A 202 -9.53 -8.59 -4.51
C LEU A 202 -10.20 -9.48 -3.48
N LEU A 203 -9.55 -9.73 -2.33
CA LEU A 203 -10.15 -10.51 -1.25
C LEU A 203 -11.38 -9.82 -0.66
N GLY A 204 -11.26 -8.52 -0.36
CA GLY A 204 -12.37 -7.71 0.13
C GLY A 204 -13.54 -7.64 -0.85
N SER A 205 -13.35 -7.97 -2.12
CA SER A 205 -14.39 -8.00 -3.15
C SER A 205 -15.18 -9.30 -3.20
N LEU A 206 -14.78 -10.34 -2.46
CA LEU A 206 -15.45 -11.63 -2.46
C LEU A 206 -16.62 -11.64 -1.46
N GLU A 207 -17.67 -12.39 -1.81
CA GLU A 207 -18.89 -12.55 -1.03
C GLU A 207 -18.60 -13.22 0.31
N ASP A 208 -17.65 -14.17 0.33
CA ASP A 208 -17.20 -14.87 1.54
C ASP A 208 -16.57 -13.91 2.57
N TYR A 209 -16.05 -12.76 2.13
CA TYR A 209 -15.26 -11.82 2.95
C TYR A 209 -15.89 -10.42 3.02
N LYS A 210 -17.19 -10.29 2.68
CA LYS A 210 -17.88 -8.99 2.68
C LYS A 210 -18.02 -8.33 4.05
N ASP A 211 -17.96 -9.13 5.11
CA ASP A 211 -18.05 -8.67 6.51
C ASP A 211 -16.67 -8.41 7.13
N ILE A 212 -15.61 -8.46 6.32
CA ILE A 212 -14.22 -8.18 6.74
C ILE A 212 -13.82 -6.82 6.19
N ASP A 213 -13.39 -5.95 7.09
CA ASP A 213 -12.98 -4.60 6.75
C ASP A 213 -11.61 -4.60 6.04
N VAL A 214 -11.53 -3.87 4.93
CA VAL A 214 -10.34 -3.80 4.10
C VAL A 214 -9.86 -2.36 3.97
N THR A 215 -8.63 -2.11 4.42
CA THR A 215 -7.98 -0.81 4.33
C THR A 215 -6.71 -0.87 3.49
N THR A 216 -6.66 -0.11 2.41
CA THR A 216 -5.50 -0.12 1.52
C THR A 216 -4.82 1.23 1.41
N TYR A 217 -3.55 1.22 1.03
CA TYR A 217 -2.69 2.41 0.91
C TYR A 217 -2.01 2.43 -0.45
N ASN A 218 -2.22 3.50 -1.23
CA ASN A 218 -1.73 3.65 -2.60
C ASN A 218 -1.90 2.38 -3.45
N PRO A 219 -3.07 1.74 -3.45
CA PRO A 219 -3.19 0.39 -3.98
C PRO A 219 -3.18 0.37 -5.51
N VAL A 220 -2.79 -0.75 -6.12
CA VAL A 220 -3.10 -1.00 -7.54
C VAL A 220 -4.59 -1.30 -7.68
N GLY A 221 -5.27 -0.70 -8.66
CA GLY A 221 -6.68 -1.00 -8.93
C GLY A 221 -6.88 -2.40 -9.53
N VAL A 222 -8.02 -3.04 -9.22
CA VAL A 222 -8.28 -4.44 -9.58
C VAL A 222 -9.66 -4.71 -10.16
N GLU A 223 -10.44 -3.67 -10.50
CA GLU A 223 -11.81 -3.87 -10.99
C GLU A 223 -11.87 -4.75 -12.26
N HIS A 224 -10.85 -4.68 -13.12
CA HIS A 224 -10.79 -5.48 -14.34
C HIS A 224 -10.66 -6.99 -14.05
N LEU A 225 -10.07 -7.36 -12.92
CA LEU A 225 -9.87 -8.77 -12.52
C LEU A 225 -11.14 -9.43 -11.96
N LEU A 226 -12.18 -8.67 -11.64
CA LEU A 226 -13.40 -9.20 -11.02
C LEU A 226 -14.19 -10.16 -11.92
N ASN A 227 -13.93 -10.13 -13.24
CA ASN A 227 -14.58 -11.03 -14.19
C ASN A 227 -13.76 -12.30 -14.47
N GLU A 228 -12.60 -12.47 -13.83
CA GLU A 228 -11.72 -13.59 -14.09
C GLU A 228 -12.24 -14.92 -13.56
N GLU A 229 -11.98 -16.00 -14.30
CA GLU A 229 -12.58 -17.31 -14.03
C GLU A 229 -12.30 -17.83 -12.62
N GLY A 230 -11.12 -17.52 -12.06
CA GLY A 230 -10.73 -17.91 -10.71
C GLY A 230 -11.57 -17.29 -9.59
N ILE A 231 -12.19 -16.12 -9.81
CA ILE A 231 -12.92 -15.40 -8.75
C ILE A 231 -14.31 -14.89 -9.13
N LYS A 232 -14.68 -14.82 -10.41
CA LYS A 232 -15.93 -14.19 -10.89
C LYS A 232 -17.20 -14.66 -10.22
N ASN A 233 -17.25 -15.94 -9.83
CA ASN A 233 -18.42 -16.55 -9.18
C ASN A 233 -18.47 -16.29 -7.67
N ARG A 234 -17.41 -15.72 -7.11
CA ARG A 234 -17.24 -15.39 -5.69
C ARG A 234 -17.36 -13.89 -5.44
N VAL A 235 -17.36 -13.04 -6.46
CA VAL A 235 -17.43 -11.59 -6.32
C VAL A 235 -18.77 -11.16 -5.73
N GLN A 236 -18.73 -10.19 -4.82
CA GLN A 236 -19.91 -9.62 -4.19
C GLN A 236 -20.92 -9.09 -5.19
N THR A 237 -22.19 -9.29 -4.87
CA THR A 237 -23.32 -8.76 -5.64
C THR A 237 -24.15 -7.81 -4.79
N GLY A 238 -25.01 -7.00 -5.42
CA GLY A 238 -25.86 -6.04 -4.71
C GLY A 238 -25.44 -4.58 -4.86
N ALA A 239 -26.21 -3.69 -4.24
CA ALA A 239 -26.06 -2.24 -4.36
C ALA A 239 -24.95 -1.67 -3.47
N ASP A 240 -24.63 -2.39 -2.40
CA ASP A 240 -23.65 -2.10 -1.35
C ASP A 240 -22.35 -2.89 -1.53
N LYS A 241 -22.16 -3.56 -2.67
CA LYS A 241 -20.93 -4.30 -2.96
C LYS A 241 -19.69 -3.42 -2.76
N PHE A 242 -18.67 -4.01 -2.15
CA PHE A 242 -17.38 -3.40 -1.84
C PHE A 242 -17.46 -2.25 -0.82
N SER A 243 -18.54 -2.15 -0.04
CA SER A 243 -18.67 -1.14 1.02
C SER A 243 -17.70 -1.33 2.19
N ASN A 244 -17.21 -2.55 2.38
CA ASN A 244 -16.17 -2.93 3.33
C ASN A 244 -14.75 -2.50 2.93
N ILE A 245 -14.56 -1.90 1.74
CA ILE A 245 -13.25 -1.54 1.21
C ILE A 245 -13.04 -0.03 1.22
N ILE A 246 -12.01 0.43 1.93
CA ILE A 246 -11.54 1.81 1.95
C ILE A 246 -10.10 1.86 1.42
N ASN A 247 -9.89 2.65 0.38
CA ASN A 247 -8.58 2.87 -0.23
C ASN A 247 -8.10 4.28 0.07
N TYR A 248 -6.92 4.41 0.66
CA TYR A 248 -6.25 5.67 0.84
C TYR A 248 -5.21 5.88 -0.25
N ALA A 249 -5.29 6.98 -0.99
CA ALA A 249 -4.27 7.34 -1.98
C ALA A 249 -3.67 8.70 -1.67
N THR A 250 -2.35 8.81 -1.62
CA THR A 250 -1.71 10.13 -1.57
C THR A 250 -1.97 10.87 -2.87
N CYS A 251 -2.17 12.18 -2.77
CA CYS A 251 -2.14 13.06 -3.93
C CYS A 251 -0.87 12.79 -4.76
N ASN A 252 -1.06 12.53 -6.06
CA ASN A 252 -0.01 12.20 -7.03
C ASN A 252 0.60 10.79 -6.92
N ASP A 253 0.01 9.89 -6.13
CA ASP A 253 0.32 8.46 -6.30
C ASP A 253 -0.13 8.01 -7.69
N PHE A 254 0.79 7.46 -8.48
CA PHE A 254 0.47 6.97 -9.81
C PHE A 254 -0.10 5.56 -9.76
N VAL A 255 0.26 4.76 -8.74
CA VAL A 255 -0.08 3.34 -8.62
C VAL A 255 -1.60 3.17 -8.58
N SER A 256 -2.28 3.97 -7.75
CA SER A 256 -3.74 3.99 -7.64
C SER A 256 -4.48 4.58 -8.85
N THR A 257 -3.76 5.00 -9.88
CA THR A 257 -4.35 5.55 -11.12
C THR A 257 -4.19 4.63 -12.32
N ILE A 258 -3.43 3.53 -12.21
CA ILE A 258 -3.14 2.63 -13.33
C ILE A 258 -4.40 1.89 -13.77
N PHE A 259 -5.13 1.34 -12.80
CA PHE A 259 -6.39 0.63 -12.99
C PHE A 259 -7.44 1.15 -12.02
N LYS A 260 -8.71 0.84 -12.28
CA LYS A 260 -9.79 1.28 -11.40
C LYS A 260 -9.82 0.43 -10.12
N CYS A 261 -9.76 1.11 -8.98
CA CYS A 261 -9.94 0.50 -7.66
C CYS A 261 -11.41 0.18 -7.40
N VAL A 262 -11.65 -0.81 -6.53
CA VAL A 262 -12.97 -1.17 -6.01
C VAL A 262 -13.16 -0.58 -4.61
N GLY A 263 -14.41 -0.33 -4.20
CA GLY A 263 -14.72 0.31 -2.92
C GLY A 263 -14.54 1.83 -2.91
N LYS A 264 -14.44 2.40 -1.72
CA LYS A 264 -14.33 3.85 -1.51
C LYS A 264 -12.87 4.30 -1.69
N MET A 265 -12.64 5.42 -2.39
CA MET A 265 -11.33 6.04 -2.51
C MET A 265 -11.28 7.34 -1.71
N GLU A 266 -10.31 7.47 -0.83
CA GLU A 266 -10.03 8.64 -0.01
C GLU A 266 -8.65 9.24 -0.34
N MET A 267 -8.67 10.44 -0.91
CA MET A 267 -7.44 11.15 -1.27
C MET A 267 -6.83 11.86 -0.06
N ILE A 268 -5.58 11.52 0.27
CA ILE A 268 -4.79 12.20 1.28
C ILE A 268 -4.20 13.48 0.65
N LYS A 269 -4.52 14.65 1.21
CA LYS A 269 -4.03 15.95 0.73
C LYS A 269 -2.51 16.06 0.81
N CYS A 270 -1.93 16.69 -0.21
CA CYS A 270 -0.53 17.09 -0.22
C CYS A 270 -0.37 18.28 0.71
N VAL A 271 0.46 18.14 1.75
CA VAL A 271 0.93 19.31 2.50
C VAL A 271 1.91 20.06 1.57
N GLY A 272 1.69 21.36 1.40
CA GLY A 272 2.09 22.13 0.22
C GLY A 272 3.58 22.15 -0.11
N LEU A 273 3.91 21.82 -1.37
CA LEU A 273 5.16 22.20 -2.02
C LEU A 273 4.85 22.92 -3.37
N PRO A 274 5.49 24.07 -3.68
CA PRO A 274 5.26 24.86 -4.90
C PRO A 274 5.60 24.15 -6.23
N GLU A 275 6.18 22.95 -6.19
CA GLU A 275 6.55 22.15 -7.37
C GLU A 275 5.33 21.57 -8.12
N MET A 276 4.11 21.78 -7.58
CA MET A 276 2.85 21.18 -8.02
C MET A 276 2.24 21.74 -9.32
N THR A 277 2.48 22.99 -9.70
CA THR A 277 1.85 23.59 -10.89
C THR A 277 2.37 22.95 -12.19
N LEU A 278 3.62 22.49 -12.18
CA LEU A 278 4.31 21.88 -13.31
C LEU A 278 3.93 20.40 -13.50
N TYR A 279 3.70 19.69 -12.39
CA TYR A 279 3.16 18.32 -12.38
C TYR A 279 1.71 18.28 -12.91
N MET A 280 0.89 19.26 -12.55
CA MET A 280 -0.48 19.37 -13.08
C MET A 280 -0.54 19.63 -14.60
N ALA A 281 0.46 20.31 -15.17
CA ALA A 281 0.57 20.47 -16.62
C ALA A 281 0.92 19.16 -17.34
N ALA A 282 1.81 18.33 -16.76
CA ALA A 282 2.13 17.00 -17.29
C ALA A 282 0.95 16.01 -17.18
N ARG A 283 0.18 16.09 -16.08
CA ARG A 283 -1.05 15.32 -15.83
C ARG A 283 -2.11 15.51 -16.91
N ALA A 284 -2.32 16.73 -17.39
CA ALA A 284 -3.31 17.05 -18.42
C ALA A 284 -2.95 16.46 -19.79
N THR A 285 -1.66 16.29 -20.09
CA THR A 285 -1.19 15.69 -21.34
C THR A 285 -1.45 14.17 -21.36
N MET A 286 -1.13 13.47 -20.28
CA MET A 286 -1.27 12.00 -20.20
C MET A 286 -2.73 11.51 -20.20
N THR A 287 -3.63 12.20 -19.49
CA THR A 287 -5.07 11.86 -19.49
C THR A 287 -5.73 12.08 -20.86
N SER A 288 -5.24 13.05 -21.64
CA SER A 288 -5.77 13.33 -22.98
C SER A 288 -5.38 12.28 -24.04
N GLU A 289 -4.34 11.49 -23.78
CA GLU A 289 -3.82 10.47 -24.71
C GLU A 289 -4.32 9.06 -24.37
N ALA A 290 -4.51 8.72 -23.09
CA ALA A 290 -5.18 7.48 -22.68
C ALA A 290 -6.64 7.42 -23.16
N ALA A 291 -7.32 8.57 -23.27
CA ALA A 291 -8.70 8.67 -23.76
C ALA A 291 -8.83 8.51 -25.30
N LYS A 292 -7.73 8.47 -26.06
CA LYS A 292 -7.74 8.45 -27.55
C LYS A 292 -7.61 7.05 -28.18
N GLY A 293 -7.67 5.99 -27.39
CA GLY A 293 -7.76 4.61 -27.88
C GLY A 293 -6.44 3.84 -27.79
N MET A 294 -6.57 2.63 -27.27
CA MET A 294 -5.50 1.66 -27.03
C MET A 294 -4.81 1.26 -28.33
N THR A 295 -3.51 1.54 -28.42
CA THR A 295 -2.49 0.82 -29.25
C THR A 295 -1.11 1.48 -29.13
N HIS A 296 -1.00 2.68 -28.54
CA HIS A 296 0.27 3.41 -28.35
C HIS A 296 0.52 3.84 -26.89
N THR A 297 0.04 3.06 -25.92
CA THR A 297 0.17 3.36 -24.49
C THR A 297 1.61 3.45 -24.00
N TYR A 298 2.54 2.69 -24.59
CA TYR A 298 3.93 2.58 -24.11
C TYR A 298 4.81 3.82 -24.43
N SER A 299 4.81 4.26 -25.70
CA SER A 299 5.61 5.41 -26.13
C SER A 299 5.24 6.66 -25.35
N THR A 300 3.92 6.87 -25.20
CA THR A 300 3.36 8.06 -24.58
C THR A 300 3.60 8.12 -23.07
N LEU A 301 3.47 7.00 -22.35
CA LEU A 301 3.78 6.94 -20.91
C LEU A 301 5.27 7.22 -20.65
N VAL A 302 6.14 6.59 -21.46
CA VAL A 302 7.60 6.76 -21.35
C VAL A 302 8.01 8.20 -21.68
N THR A 303 7.43 8.80 -22.71
CA THR A 303 7.70 10.20 -23.08
C THR A 303 7.21 11.17 -22.00
N GLY A 304 6.02 10.97 -21.42
CA GLY A 304 5.50 11.78 -20.33
C GLY A 304 6.39 11.75 -19.08
N MET A 305 6.87 10.56 -18.71
CA MET A 305 7.79 10.38 -17.58
C MET A 305 9.18 11.00 -17.83
N MET A 306 9.71 10.89 -19.05
CA MET A 306 10.99 11.53 -19.43
C MET A 306 10.90 13.06 -19.40
N LEU A 307 9.76 13.63 -19.80
CA LEU A 307 9.50 15.07 -19.73
C LEU A 307 9.44 15.56 -18.28
N LEU A 308 8.73 14.85 -17.40
CA LEU A 308 8.64 15.17 -15.98
C LEU A 308 10.03 15.16 -15.31
N LYS A 309 10.89 14.20 -15.65
CA LYS A 309 12.27 14.13 -15.16
C LYS A 309 13.17 15.26 -15.66
N LYS A 310 13.07 15.64 -16.93
CA LYS A 310 13.81 16.80 -17.45
C LYS A 310 13.44 18.08 -16.70
N LEU A 311 12.15 18.25 -16.38
CA LEU A 311 11.65 19.38 -15.61
C LEU A 311 12.18 19.37 -14.16
N ILE A 312 12.12 18.22 -13.47
CA ILE A 312 12.66 18.08 -12.09
C ILE A 312 14.17 18.34 -12.05
N LYS A 313 14.92 17.83 -13.03
CA LYS A 313 16.38 18.01 -13.12
C LYS A 313 16.77 19.46 -13.44
N GLN A 314 16.02 20.15 -14.31
CA GLN A 314 16.25 21.58 -14.58
C GLN A 314 15.92 22.45 -13.37
N LEU A 315 14.91 22.08 -12.57
CA LEU A 315 14.56 22.81 -11.35
C LEU A 315 15.59 22.64 -10.22
N HIS A 316 16.22 21.47 -10.11
CA HIS A 316 17.33 21.26 -9.18
C HIS A 316 18.59 22.06 -9.56
N LEU A 317 18.86 22.21 -10.86
CA LEU A 317 19.98 23.02 -11.36
C LEU A 317 19.77 24.53 -11.21
N LEU A 318 18.53 25.00 -10.99
CA LEU A 318 18.20 26.40 -10.74
C LEU A 318 18.25 26.78 -9.25
N LYS A 319 18.38 25.80 -8.34
CA LYS A 319 18.46 25.98 -6.89
C LYS A 319 19.89 25.89 -6.33
N GLY A 320 20.90 25.70 -7.19
CA GLY A 320 22.33 25.76 -6.84
C GLY A 320 23.01 26.92 -7.56
#